data_AF-A0AAW1SYS4-F1
#
_entry.id   AF-A0AAW1SYS4-F1
#
_cell.length_a   1.000
_cell.length_b   1.000
_cell.length_c   1.000
_cell.angle_alpha   90.00
_cell.angle_beta   90.00
_cell.angle_gamma   90.00
#
_symmetry.space_group_name_H-M   'P 1'
#
loop_
_entity.id
_entity.type
_entity.pdbx_description
1 polymer ?
#
loop_
_entity_poly.entity_id
_entity_poly.type
_entity_poly.pdbx_seq_one_letter_code
_entity_poly.pdbx_strand_id
1 'polypeptide(L)'
;MPQNFQAEDVYKVLDTQILNKPNSQEALKLLQQVARQVQPILRARQWRVPLLSEFSPKNPGLLGLNIGGGGGGTQEIKVRLRKPGDDGTFYPYDFILGTMLHEIMHNVQGPHNAAFYKMLDTLTEECETLMAKGISGTGQGFDAASKGRLGSHAFIPTHNPPETQLKNVMLKAAEARAKQQAVMSAGPRRLGGSMRLPQNLSPAMAAAQAAERRTRDNLCFWVQIQGCPGLFNAFQLWACEL
;
A
#
# COMPACT_ATOMS: atom_id res chain seq x y z
N MET A 1 -1.74 -31.17 27.82
CA MET A 1 -1.99 -30.29 26.66
C MET A 1 -0.64 -29.81 26.14
N PRO A 2 -0.21 -30.17 24.93
CA PRO A 2 1.01 -29.60 24.36
C PRO A 2 0.76 -28.12 24.08
N GLN A 3 1.67 -27.26 24.53
CA GLN A 3 1.65 -25.83 24.25
C GLN A 3 1.88 -25.66 22.75
N ASN A 4 0.89 -25.08 22.07
CA ASN A 4 0.96 -24.74 20.65
C ASN A 4 1.92 -23.56 20.49
N PHE A 5 3.23 -23.83 20.49
CA PHE A 5 4.25 -22.85 20.10
C PHE A 5 3.99 -22.51 18.63
N GLN A 6 3.33 -21.39 18.37
CA GLN A 6 3.34 -20.82 17.04
C GLN A 6 4.80 -20.49 16.73
N ALA A 7 5.40 -21.21 15.79
CA ALA A 7 6.74 -20.90 15.33
C ALA A 7 6.76 -19.42 14.91
N GLU A 8 7.60 -18.62 15.58
CA GLU A 8 7.68 -17.20 15.29
C GLU A 8 8.06 -17.02 13.81
N ASP A 9 7.33 -16.16 13.08
CA ASP A 9 7.64 -15.88 11.67
C ASP A 9 9.00 -15.16 11.58
N VAL A 10 10.04 -15.93 11.28
CA VAL A 10 11.44 -15.46 11.19
C VAL A 10 11.70 -14.73 9.87
N TYR A 11 10.89 -14.98 8.84
CA TYR A 11 11.10 -14.45 7.48
C TYR A 11 10.43 -13.09 7.29
N LYS A 12 10.87 -12.12 8.10
CA LYS A 12 10.38 -10.75 8.10
C LYS A 12 11.50 -9.78 8.48
N VAL A 13 11.17 -8.49 8.45
CA VAL A 13 11.96 -7.47 9.16
C VAL A 13 11.69 -7.63 10.66
N LEU A 14 12.72 -7.89 11.46
CA LEU A 14 12.54 -8.10 12.90
C LEU A 14 12.44 -6.80 13.67
N ASP A 15 13.42 -5.91 13.48
CA ASP A 15 13.48 -4.62 14.15
C ASP A 15 13.57 -3.47 13.16
N THR A 16 13.03 -2.31 13.57
CA THR A 16 13.09 -1.06 12.80
C THR A 16 13.71 0.05 13.64
N GLN A 17 14.69 0.77 13.10
CA GLN A 17 15.32 1.93 13.75
C GLN A 17 15.20 3.18 12.89
N ILE A 18 15.05 4.33 13.53
CA ILE A 18 14.93 5.63 12.84
C ILE A 18 15.94 6.64 13.38
N LEU A 19 16.17 7.71 12.64
CA LEU A 19 17.00 8.82 13.10
C LEU A 19 16.19 9.75 14.01
N ASN A 20 16.86 10.37 14.99
CA ASN A 20 16.27 11.43 15.80
C ASN A 20 16.21 12.75 15.00
N LYS A 21 15.25 12.83 14.08
CA LYS A 21 14.99 13.95 13.16
C LYS A 21 13.51 14.38 13.25
N PRO A 22 13.13 15.57 12.73
CA PRO A 22 11.72 16.00 12.73
C PRO A 22 10.80 14.94 12.12
N ASN A 23 9.53 14.89 12.55
CA ASN A 23 8.55 13.91 12.06
C ASN A 23 9.01 12.44 12.26
N SER A 24 9.73 12.14 13.35
CA SER A 24 10.23 10.79 13.68
C SER A 24 9.13 9.72 13.71
N GLN A 25 7.94 10.06 14.24
CA GLN A 25 6.80 9.14 14.25
C GLN A 25 6.30 8.80 12.84
N GLU A 26 6.36 9.76 11.92
CA GLU A 26 5.97 9.53 10.52
C GLU A 26 7.01 8.66 9.81
N ALA A 27 8.30 8.91 10.04
CA ALA A 27 9.38 8.07 9.54
C ALA A 27 9.25 6.62 10.00
N LEU A 28 8.94 6.39 11.28
CA LEU A 28 8.72 5.04 11.82
C LEU A 28 7.53 4.34 11.15
N LYS A 29 6.41 5.05 10.97
CA LYS A 29 5.25 4.51 10.27
C LYS A 29 5.58 4.14 8.83
N LEU A 30 6.31 5.00 8.13
CA LEU A 30 6.77 4.77 6.76
C LEU A 30 7.63 3.49 6.67
N LEU A 31 8.62 3.38 7.56
CA LEU A 31 9.53 2.23 7.60
C LEU A 31 8.79 0.93 7.93
N GLN A 32 7.84 0.98 8.87
CA GLN A 32 6.99 -0.17 9.21
C GLN A 32 6.05 -0.56 8.06
N GLN A 33 5.51 0.42 7.31
CA GLN A 33 4.68 0.15 6.14
C GLN A 33 5.49 -0.54 5.04
N VAL A 34 6.72 -0.10 4.78
CA VAL A 34 7.64 -0.75 3.85
C VAL A 34 7.97 -2.17 4.30
N ALA A 35 8.34 -2.35 5.58
CA ALA A 35 8.63 -3.66 6.16
C ALA A 35 7.46 -4.64 6.02
N ARG A 36 6.22 -4.17 6.26
CA ARG A 36 5.01 -4.98 6.06
C ARG A 36 4.78 -5.33 4.60
N GLN A 37 5.01 -4.39 3.67
CA GLN A 37 4.77 -4.64 2.25
C GLN A 37 5.70 -5.70 1.67
N VAL A 38 6.97 -5.72 2.11
CA VAL A 38 7.96 -6.69 1.64
C VAL A 38 7.91 -8.03 2.38
N GLN A 39 7.20 -8.13 3.51
CA GLN A 39 7.15 -9.36 4.30
C GLN A 39 6.68 -10.60 3.52
N PRO A 40 5.64 -10.57 2.66
CA PRO A 40 5.26 -11.73 1.87
C PRO A 40 6.38 -12.20 0.92
N ILE A 41 7.14 -11.25 0.34
CA ILE A 41 8.28 -11.52 -0.54
C ILE A 41 9.41 -12.20 0.25
N LEU A 42 9.73 -11.67 1.44
CA LEU A 42 10.73 -12.24 2.33
C LEU A 42 10.35 -13.68 2.71
N ARG A 43 9.08 -13.93 3.04
CA ARG A 43 8.58 -15.26 3.38
C ARG A 43 8.66 -16.24 2.21
N ALA A 44 8.25 -15.81 1.01
CA ALA A 44 8.27 -16.66 -0.18
C ALA A 44 9.69 -17.17 -0.52
N ARG A 45 10.72 -16.38 -0.18
CA ARG A 45 12.13 -16.68 -0.48
C ARG A 45 12.95 -17.06 0.74
N GLN A 46 12.32 -17.22 1.90
CA GLN A 46 12.97 -17.56 3.17
C GLN A 46 14.10 -16.57 3.55
N TRP A 47 13.91 -15.30 3.23
CA TRP A 47 14.85 -14.24 3.58
C TRP A 47 14.49 -13.61 4.93
N ARG A 48 15.53 -13.20 5.67
CA ARG A 48 15.41 -12.53 6.95
C ARG A 48 16.15 -11.20 6.88
N VAL A 49 15.55 -10.17 7.48
CA VAL A 49 16.19 -8.86 7.67
C VAL A 49 16.17 -8.57 9.17
N PRO A 50 17.28 -8.76 9.90
CA PRO A 50 17.32 -8.53 11.33
C PRO A 50 17.00 -7.09 11.70
N LEU A 51 17.59 -6.13 10.98
CA LEU A 51 17.40 -4.71 11.23
C LEU A 51 17.14 -3.95 9.93
N LEU A 52 16.08 -3.14 9.92
CA LEU A 52 15.84 -2.11 8.92
C LEU A 52 16.00 -0.75 9.58
N SER A 53 16.91 0.10 9.08
CA SER A 53 17.19 1.40 9.70
C SER A 53 17.11 2.56 8.72
N GLU A 54 16.69 3.72 9.23
CA GLU A 54 16.84 4.99 8.52
C GLU A 54 18.29 5.47 8.58
N PHE A 55 18.81 5.98 7.47
CA PHE A 55 20.09 6.70 7.44
C PHE A 55 20.03 7.97 6.59
N SER A 56 21.00 8.85 6.79
CA SER A 56 21.15 10.10 6.04
C SER A 56 22.64 10.38 5.78
N PRO A 57 23.28 9.64 4.86
CA PRO A 57 24.69 9.81 4.56
C PRO A 57 24.97 11.17 3.92
N LYS A 58 26.24 11.60 3.96
CA LYS A 58 26.68 12.86 3.32
C LYS A 58 26.54 12.83 1.80
N ASN A 59 26.78 11.67 1.18
CA ASN A 59 26.56 11.50 -0.26
C ASN A 59 25.05 11.50 -0.55
N PRO A 60 24.52 12.49 -1.31
CA PRO A 60 23.10 12.56 -1.63
C PRO A 60 22.62 11.39 -2.52
N GLY A 61 23.50 10.78 -3.32
CA GLY A 61 23.16 9.65 -4.20
C GLY A 61 23.03 8.31 -3.49
N LEU A 62 23.48 8.20 -2.24
CA LEU A 62 23.35 6.97 -1.46
C LEU A 62 21.95 6.89 -0.83
N LEU A 63 21.10 6.04 -1.42
CA LEU A 63 19.68 5.87 -1.08
C LEU A 63 19.42 4.64 -0.21
N GLY A 64 20.19 3.58 -0.40
CA GLY A 64 20.06 2.31 0.31
C GLY A 64 21.42 1.68 0.54
N LEU A 65 21.51 0.80 1.53
CA LEU A 65 22.71 0.01 1.78
C LEU A 65 22.35 -1.30 2.50
N ASN A 66 22.67 -2.43 1.89
CA ASN A 66 22.64 -3.73 2.53
C ASN A 66 23.99 -4.07 3.18
N ILE A 67 24.00 -4.26 4.50
CA ILE A 67 25.16 -4.65 5.29
C ILE A 67 25.10 -6.16 5.57
N GLY A 68 26.12 -6.89 5.12
CA GLY A 68 26.21 -8.35 5.27
C GLY A 68 25.59 -9.15 4.11
N GLY A 69 25.11 -8.48 3.06
CA GLY A 69 24.62 -9.10 1.84
C GLY A 69 25.68 -9.91 1.08
N GLY A 70 25.22 -10.72 0.11
CA GLY A 70 26.09 -11.52 -0.77
C GLY A 70 26.37 -12.95 -0.28
N GLY A 71 25.33 -13.66 0.21
CA GLY A 71 25.48 -15.05 0.67
C GLY A 71 24.42 -15.55 1.65
N GLY A 72 23.27 -14.86 1.77
CA GLY A 72 22.16 -15.28 2.62
C GLY A 72 22.19 -14.76 4.07
N GLY A 73 23.06 -13.80 4.39
CA GLY A 73 23.29 -13.33 5.78
C GLY A 73 23.16 -11.82 5.99
N THR A 74 22.10 -11.19 5.50
CA THR A 74 21.85 -9.75 5.73
C THR A 74 21.73 -9.46 7.21
N GLN A 75 22.50 -8.49 7.69
CA GLN A 75 22.51 -8.06 9.09
C GLN A 75 21.64 -6.82 9.28
N GLU A 76 21.80 -5.85 8.39
CA GLU A 76 21.10 -4.57 8.45
C GLU A 76 20.86 -4.03 7.04
N ILE A 77 19.66 -3.55 6.77
CA ILE A 77 19.35 -2.76 5.57
C ILE A 77 19.13 -1.32 6.00
N LYS A 78 19.84 -0.39 5.38
CA LYS A 78 19.66 1.05 5.59
C LYS A 78 18.91 1.65 4.41
N VAL A 79 17.91 2.48 4.68
CA VAL A 79 17.13 3.18 3.64
C VAL A 79 17.04 4.66 3.97
N ARG A 80 17.24 5.51 2.96
CA ARG A 80 17.12 6.96 3.08
C ARG A 80 15.66 7.33 2.91
N LEU A 81 15.05 7.83 3.99
CA LEU A 81 13.66 8.28 3.95
C LEU A 81 13.52 9.76 3.53
N ARG A 82 14.55 10.58 3.75
CA ARG A 82 14.48 12.05 3.64
C ARG A 82 15.37 12.60 2.54
N LYS A 83 14.94 13.70 1.93
CA LYS A 83 15.71 14.39 0.90
C LYS A 83 17.00 14.99 1.47
N PRO A 84 18.13 14.93 0.74
CA PRO A 84 19.36 15.60 1.15
C PRO A 84 19.13 17.10 1.35
N GLY A 85 19.61 17.66 2.47
CA GLY A 85 19.50 19.08 2.78
C GLY A 85 18.14 19.54 3.34
N ASP A 86 17.13 18.67 3.35
CA ASP A 86 15.83 18.95 3.95
C ASP A 86 15.34 17.73 4.75
N ASP A 87 15.59 17.78 6.05
CA ASP A 87 15.16 16.74 6.98
C ASP A 87 13.63 16.71 7.19
N GLY A 88 12.89 17.74 6.76
CA GLY A 88 11.43 17.78 6.90
C GLY A 88 10.68 17.00 5.82
N THR A 89 11.31 16.80 4.65
CA THR A 89 10.65 16.25 3.46
C THR A 89 11.07 14.81 3.20
N PHE A 90 10.08 13.91 3.20
CA PHE A 90 10.25 12.51 2.84
C PHE A 90 10.24 12.27 1.33
N TYR A 91 10.88 11.19 0.90
CA TYR A 91 10.65 10.63 -0.42
C TYR A 91 9.25 10.01 -0.53
N PRO A 92 8.65 9.93 -1.73
CA PRO A 92 7.42 9.20 -1.95
C PRO A 92 7.54 7.74 -1.49
N TYR A 93 6.43 7.17 -1.02
CA TYR A 93 6.40 5.78 -0.51
C TYR A 93 6.95 4.77 -1.54
N ASP A 94 6.51 4.87 -2.79
CA ASP A 94 6.90 3.93 -3.86
C ASP A 94 8.42 3.97 -4.14
N PHE A 95 9.02 5.14 -4.01
CA PHE A 95 10.47 5.32 -4.16
C PHE A 95 11.25 4.62 -3.05
N ILE A 96 10.78 4.75 -1.80
CA ILE A 96 11.39 4.10 -0.64
C ILE A 96 11.21 2.58 -0.75
N LEU A 97 10.04 2.13 -1.20
CA LEU A 97 9.76 0.72 -1.43
C LEU A 97 10.67 0.13 -2.52
N GLY A 98 10.89 0.84 -3.63
CA GLY A 98 11.84 0.42 -4.67
C GLY A 98 13.28 0.33 -4.18
N THR A 99 13.69 1.29 -3.36
CA THR A 99 15.00 1.21 -2.67
C THR A 99 15.07 -0.06 -1.81
N MET A 100 14.02 -0.36 -1.04
CA MET A 100 13.99 -1.56 -0.22
C MET A 100 14.07 -2.85 -1.04
N LEU A 101 13.35 -2.95 -2.16
CA LEU A 101 13.40 -4.13 -3.04
C LEU A 101 14.80 -4.32 -3.65
N HIS A 102 15.46 -3.23 -4.03
CA HIS A 102 16.85 -3.23 -4.47
C HIS A 102 17.80 -3.75 -3.38
N GLU A 103 17.68 -3.26 -2.15
CA GLU A 103 18.54 -3.72 -1.05
C GLU A 103 18.28 -5.18 -0.68
N ILE A 104 17.02 -5.65 -0.73
CA ILE A 104 16.70 -7.06 -0.48
C ILE A 104 17.35 -7.97 -1.54
N MET A 105 17.46 -7.52 -2.79
CA MET A 105 18.14 -8.28 -3.86
C MET A 105 19.60 -8.57 -3.52
N HIS A 106 20.27 -7.65 -2.81
CA HIS A 106 21.63 -7.84 -2.32
C HIS A 106 21.78 -8.96 -1.28
N ASN A 107 20.69 -9.56 -0.78
CA ASN A 107 20.76 -10.79 0.01
C ASN A 107 21.39 -11.94 -0.79
N VAL A 108 21.15 -11.98 -2.11
CA VAL A 108 21.55 -13.07 -3.01
C VAL A 108 22.54 -12.60 -4.09
N GLN A 109 22.31 -11.44 -4.70
CA GLN A 109 23.13 -10.94 -5.81
C GLN A 109 23.81 -9.63 -5.41
N GLY A 110 25.13 -9.67 -5.25
CA GLY A 110 25.92 -8.47 -4.95
C GLY A 110 26.06 -7.56 -6.19
N PRO A 111 26.63 -8.04 -7.31
CA PRO A 111 26.89 -7.18 -8.46
C PRO A 111 25.62 -6.79 -9.22
N HIS A 112 25.52 -5.53 -9.66
CA HIS A 112 24.46 -5.03 -10.54
C HIS A 112 24.65 -5.48 -12.00
N ASN A 113 24.50 -6.78 -12.24
CA ASN A 113 24.55 -7.38 -13.57
C ASN A 113 23.15 -7.62 -14.15
N ALA A 114 23.07 -8.13 -15.39
CA ALA A 114 21.79 -8.41 -16.03
C ALA A 114 20.88 -9.38 -15.22
N ALA A 115 21.47 -10.31 -14.46
CA ALA A 115 20.71 -11.22 -13.61
C ALA A 115 20.11 -10.50 -12.38
N PHE A 116 20.83 -9.53 -11.82
CA PHE A 116 20.32 -8.67 -10.74
C PHE A 116 19.07 -7.93 -11.20
N TYR A 117 19.16 -7.20 -12.32
CA TYR A 117 18.03 -6.40 -12.82
C TYR A 117 16.82 -7.27 -13.19
N LYS A 118 17.04 -8.41 -13.84
CA LYS A 118 15.94 -9.34 -14.17
C LYS A 118 15.20 -9.82 -12.93
N MET A 119 15.90 -10.09 -11.84
CA MET A 119 15.29 -10.52 -10.59
C MET A 119 14.63 -9.35 -9.85
N LEU A 120 15.21 -8.16 -9.90
CA LEU A 120 14.60 -6.93 -9.38
C LEU A 120 13.26 -6.63 -10.07
N ASP A 121 13.19 -6.77 -11.40
CA ASP A 121 11.95 -6.61 -12.17
C ASP A 121 10.89 -7.61 -11.69
N THR A 122 11.28 -8.88 -11.53
CA THR A 122 10.38 -9.94 -11.05
C THR A 122 9.84 -9.63 -9.64
N LEU A 123 10.70 -9.17 -8.73
CA LEU A 123 10.30 -8.78 -7.38
C LEU A 123 9.38 -7.56 -7.36
N THR A 124 9.62 -6.63 -8.27
CA THR A 124 8.84 -5.41 -8.42
C THR A 124 7.42 -5.74 -8.89
N GLU A 125 7.28 -6.54 -9.96
CA GLU A 125 5.98 -7.01 -10.45
C GLU A 125 5.20 -7.79 -9.39
N GLU A 126 5.90 -8.64 -8.62
CA GLU A 126 5.31 -9.37 -7.49
C GLU A 126 4.81 -8.41 -6.41
N CYS A 127 5.61 -7.42 -6.04
CA CYS A 127 5.24 -6.40 -5.05
C CYS A 127 4.02 -5.59 -5.50
N GLU A 128 3.99 -5.13 -6.75
CA GLU A 128 2.86 -4.41 -7.32
C GLU A 128 1.59 -5.28 -7.32
N THR A 129 1.72 -6.56 -7.68
CA THR A 129 0.61 -7.52 -7.64
C THR A 129 0.07 -7.70 -6.22
N LEU A 130 0.95 -7.77 -5.22
CA LEU A 130 0.56 -7.86 -3.82
C LEU A 130 -0.16 -6.58 -3.36
N MET A 131 0.36 -5.40 -3.72
CA MET A 131 -0.27 -4.11 -3.44
C MET A 131 -1.66 -4.01 -4.08
N ALA A 132 -1.80 -4.40 -5.34
CA ALA A 132 -3.08 -4.40 -6.06
C ALA A 132 -4.12 -5.33 -5.42
N LYS A 133 -3.68 -6.46 -4.86
CA LYS A 133 -4.52 -7.39 -4.10
C LYS A 133 -4.77 -6.94 -2.66
N GLY A 134 -4.13 -5.85 -2.20
CA GLY A 134 -4.19 -5.39 -0.81
C GLY A 134 -3.51 -6.33 0.18
N ILE A 135 -2.60 -7.18 -0.29
CA ILE A 135 -1.87 -8.15 0.52
C ILE A 135 -0.59 -7.50 1.04
N SER A 136 -0.44 -7.51 2.36
CA SER A 136 0.79 -7.11 3.07
C SER A 136 0.97 -7.97 4.31
N GLY A 137 2.08 -7.80 5.04
CA GLY A 137 2.32 -8.39 6.35
C GLY A 137 2.26 -9.92 6.39
N THR A 138 1.23 -10.46 7.05
CA THR A 138 1.04 -11.91 7.21
C THR A 138 0.73 -12.61 5.89
N GLY A 139 0.44 -11.87 4.81
CA GLY A 139 0.15 -12.43 3.50
C GLY A 139 -1.25 -13.07 3.39
N GLN A 140 -2.06 -13.02 4.46
CA GLN A 140 -3.43 -13.55 4.48
C GLN A 140 -4.44 -12.42 4.19
N GLY A 141 -4.50 -11.96 2.94
CA GLY A 141 -5.52 -11.01 2.50
C GLY A 141 -5.30 -9.57 2.98
N PHE A 142 -6.41 -8.85 3.21
CA PHE A 142 -6.39 -7.43 3.59
C PHE A 142 -6.01 -7.26 5.06
N ASP A 143 -4.71 -7.00 5.28
CA ASP A 143 -4.05 -6.98 6.58
C ASP A 143 -4.29 -5.69 7.40
N ALA A 144 -5.29 -4.88 7.04
CA ALA A 144 -5.66 -3.68 7.79
C ALA A 144 -6.61 -4.05 8.94
N ALA A 145 -6.45 -3.36 10.09
CA ALA A 145 -7.40 -3.49 11.20
C ALA A 145 -8.82 -3.22 10.69
N SER A 146 -9.72 -4.18 10.86
CA SER A 146 -11.12 -4.04 10.44
C SER A 146 -11.76 -2.86 11.16
N LYS A 147 -11.95 -1.72 10.47
CA LYS A 147 -12.63 -0.54 11.02
C LYS A 147 -14.17 -0.64 10.94
N GLY A 148 -14.70 -1.85 11.10
CA GLY A 148 -16.10 -2.18 10.86
C GLY A 148 -16.43 -2.36 9.37
N ARG A 149 -17.61 -2.91 9.08
CA ARG A 149 -18.11 -3.03 7.69
C ARG A 149 -18.43 -1.63 7.17
N LEU A 150 -17.90 -1.31 5.99
CA LEU A 150 -18.24 -0.08 5.29
C LEU A 150 -19.77 -0.03 5.07
N GLY A 151 -20.42 1.03 5.55
CA GLY A 151 -21.88 1.20 5.47
C GLY A 151 -22.67 0.66 6.66
N SER A 152 -22.06 -0.03 7.62
CA SER A 152 -22.74 -0.43 8.86
C SER A 152 -22.38 0.55 10.00
N HIS A 153 -23.33 1.38 10.42
CA HIS A 153 -23.20 2.16 11.67
C HIS A 153 -23.61 1.34 12.91
N ALA A 154 -23.79 0.02 12.76
CA ALA A 154 -24.10 -0.90 13.83
C ALA A 154 -23.51 -2.28 13.50
N PHE A 155 -22.94 -2.94 14.52
CA PHE A 155 -22.64 -4.37 14.50
C PHE A 155 -23.97 -5.11 14.33
N ILE A 156 -24.28 -5.58 13.12
CA ILE A 156 -25.39 -6.54 12.91
C ILE A 156 -24.76 -7.93 13.08
N PRO A 157 -25.01 -8.65 14.20
CA PRO A 157 -24.34 -9.92 14.51
C PRO A 157 -24.78 -11.08 13.62
N THR A 158 -25.79 -10.91 12.77
CA THR A 158 -26.50 -12.02 12.15
C THR A 158 -26.54 -11.89 10.63
N HIS A 159 -26.09 -12.96 9.97
CA HIS A 159 -26.36 -13.21 8.55
C HIS A 159 -27.88 -13.38 8.37
N ASN A 160 -28.49 -12.49 7.57
CA ASN A 160 -29.93 -12.43 7.28
C ASN A 160 -30.86 -12.14 8.47
N PRO A 161 -30.88 -10.90 9.00
CA PRO A 161 -31.83 -10.50 10.04
C PRO A 161 -33.28 -10.53 9.51
N PRO A 162 -34.27 -10.80 10.37
CA PRO A 162 -35.68 -10.80 9.99
C PRO A 162 -36.12 -9.44 9.43
N GLU A 163 -37.05 -9.46 8.47
CA GLU A 163 -37.45 -8.29 7.65
C GLU A 163 -37.89 -7.06 8.47
N THR A 164 -38.51 -7.29 9.63
CA THR A 164 -38.94 -6.24 10.55
C THR A 164 -37.77 -5.47 11.15
N GLN A 165 -36.67 -6.16 11.48
CA GLN A 165 -35.46 -5.53 11.99
C GLN A 165 -34.76 -4.72 10.89
N LEU A 166 -34.75 -5.21 9.66
CA LEU A 166 -34.23 -4.46 8.50
C LEU A 166 -35.01 -3.16 8.29
N LYS A 167 -36.35 -3.23 8.28
CA LYS A 167 -37.21 -2.04 8.14
C LYS A 167 -36.93 -0.99 9.22
N ASN A 168 -36.79 -1.42 10.48
CA ASN A 168 -36.49 -0.51 11.59
C ASN A 168 -35.10 0.13 11.47
N VAL A 169 -34.08 -0.63 11.09
CA VAL A 169 -32.72 -0.10 10.87
C VAL A 169 -32.70 0.88 9.69
N MET A 170 -33.37 0.54 8.58
CA MET A 170 -33.49 1.40 7.41
C MET A 170 -34.21 2.71 7.74
N LEU A 171 -35.32 2.63 8.49
CA LEU A 171 -36.10 3.79 8.91
C LEU A 171 -35.29 4.70 9.84
N LYS A 172 -34.62 4.13 10.85
CA LYS A 172 -33.73 4.88 11.75
C LYS A 172 -32.57 5.55 11.00
N ALA A 173 -32.00 4.88 10.00
CA ALA A 173 -30.95 5.46 9.16
C ALA A 173 -31.49 6.56 8.21
N ALA A 174 -32.74 6.46 7.77
CA ALA A 174 -33.41 7.51 6.99
C ALA A 174 -33.70 8.75 7.84
N GLU A 175 -34.21 8.55 9.06
CA GLU A 175 -34.43 9.64 10.03
C GLU A 175 -33.13 10.35 10.41
N ALA A 176 -32.05 9.61 10.66
CA ALA A 176 -30.75 10.18 10.96
C ALA A 176 -30.24 11.05 9.81
N ARG A 177 -30.40 10.60 8.56
CA ARG A 177 -30.07 11.38 7.37
C ARG A 177 -30.93 12.63 7.25
N ALA A 178 -32.23 12.54 7.51
CA ALA A 178 -33.14 13.69 7.47
C ALA A 178 -32.77 14.74 8.54
N LYS A 179 -32.44 14.31 9.76
CA LYS A 179 -31.98 15.19 10.84
C LYS A 179 -30.64 15.86 10.49
N GLN A 180 -29.68 15.11 9.96
CA GLN A 180 -28.41 15.67 9.49
C GLN A 180 -28.63 16.69 8.36
N GLN A 181 -29.49 16.37 7.38
CA GLN A 181 -29.84 17.29 6.29
C GLN A 181 -30.54 18.56 6.77
N ALA A 182 -31.31 18.50 7.86
CA ALA A 182 -31.98 19.67 8.43
C ALA A 182 -31.01 20.65 9.11
N VAL A 183 -29.86 20.17 9.58
CA VAL A 183 -28.84 20.99 10.28
C VAL A 183 -27.75 21.50 9.32
N MET A 184 -27.56 20.86 8.17
CA MET A 184 -26.63 21.33 7.15
C MET A 184 -27.25 22.47 6.32
N SER A 185 -26.45 23.48 5.95
CA SER A 185 -26.89 24.49 4.98
C SER A 185 -27.25 23.83 3.65
N ALA A 186 -28.16 24.42 2.87
CA ALA A 186 -28.59 23.93 1.57
C ALA A 186 -27.47 24.05 0.51
N GLY A 187 -26.38 23.31 0.69
CA GLY A 187 -25.32 23.13 -0.28
C GLY A 187 -25.78 22.28 -1.47
N PRO A 188 -24.99 22.22 -2.56
CA PRO A 188 -25.35 21.49 -3.77
C PRO A 188 -25.68 20.03 -3.43
N ARG A 189 -26.96 19.68 -3.58
CA ARG A 189 -27.58 18.42 -3.09
C ARG A 189 -27.09 17.14 -3.78
N ARG A 190 -26.10 17.21 -4.68
CA ARG A 190 -25.69 16.07 -5.50
C ARG A 190 -24.19 16.16 -5.81
N LEU A 191 -23.42 15.25 -5.23
CA LEU A 191 -22.10 14.90 -5.75
C LEU A 191 -22.33 13.89 -6.90
N GLY A 192 -22.02 14.30 -8.13
CA GLY A 192 -22.01 13.42 -9.30
C GLY A 192 -23.35 13.25 -10.02
N GLY A 193 -23.81 14.30 -10.71
CA GLY A 193 -24.89 14.20 -11.69
C GLY A 193 -24.91 15.43 -12.58
N SER A 194 -24.65 15.26 -13.88
CA SER A 194 -24.81 16.33 -14.87
C SER A 194 -26.29 16.79 -14.91
N MET A 195 -26.53 18.08 -15.11
CA MET A 195 -27.90 18.63 -15.27
C MET A 195 -28.59 18.15 -16.56
N ARG A 196 -27.87 17.49 -17.47
CA ARG A 196 -28.46 16.87 -18.66
C ARG A 196 -28.84 15.43 -18.33
N LEU A 197 -30.04 15.25 -17.78
CA LEU A 197 -30.72 13.95 -17.84
C LEU A 197 -30.85 13.56 -19.33
N PRO A 198 -30.39 12.37 -19.76
CA PRO A 198 -30.88 11.81 -21.00
C PRO A 198 -32.37 11.53 -20.77
N GLN A 199 -33.23 12.40 -21.28
CA GLN A 199 -34.66 12.11 -21.34
C GLN A 199 -34.81 10.80 -22.15
N ASN A 200 -35.50 9.81 -21.56
CA ASN A 200 -35.84 8.47 -22.11
C ASN A 200 -34.94 7.25 -21.82
N LEU A 201 -34.13 7.21 -20.76
CA LEU A 201 -33.46 5.96 -20.35
C LEU A 201 -34.24 5.23 -19.25
N SER A 202 -34.50 3.94 -19.44
CA SER A 202 -35.03 3.08 -18.37
C SER A 202 -33.99 2.92 -17.24
N PRO A 203 -34.41 2.61 -16.00
CA PRO A 203 -33.48 2.40 -14.88
C PRO A 203 -32.40 1.35 -15.18
N ALA A 204 -32.77 0.28 -15.90
CA ALA A 204 -31.85 -0.78 -16.32
C ALA A 204 -30.81 -0.27 -17.33
N MET A 205 -31.23 0.53 -18.31
CA MET A 205 -30.34 1.08 -19.33
C MET A 205 -29.41 2.15 -18.75
N ALA A 206 -29.90 2.97 -17.81
CA ALA A 206 -29.08 3.92 -17.07
C ALA A 206 -28.04 3.22 -16.18
N ALA A 207 -28.41 2.12 -15.52
CA ALA A 207 -27.49 1.31 -14.73
C ALA A 207 -26.42 0.64 -15.60
N ALA A 208 -26.80 0.11 -16.77
CA ALA A 208 -25.87 -0.45 -17.75
C ALA A 208 -24.89 0.62 -18.27
N GLN A 209 -25.38 1.80 -18.64
CA GLN A 209 -24.54 2.89 -19.11
C GLN A 209 -23.59 3.41 -18.02
N ALA A 210 -24.04 3.45 -16.76
CA ALA A 210 -23.18 3.78 -15.62
C ALA A 210 -22.12 2.69 -15.37
N ALA A 211 -22.45 1.41 -15.54
CA ALA A 211 -21.50 0.30 -15.46
C ALA A 211 -20.45 0.38 -16.58
N GLU A 212 -20.87 0.68 -17.82
CA GLU A 212 -19.95 0.90 -18.94
C GLU A 212 -19.01 2.10 -18.73
N ARG A 213 -19.52 3.18 -18.13
CA ARG A 213 -18.70 4.33 -17.74
C ARG A 213 -17.67 3.94 -16.69
N ARG A 214 -18.04 3.17 -15.67
CA ARG A 214 -17.07 2.62 -14.70
C ARG A 214 -16.01 1.75 -15.37
N THR A 215 -16.40 0.90 -16.34
CA THR A 215 -15.41 0.12 -17.10
C THR A 215 -14.51 1.02 -17.97
N ARG A 216 -15.04 2.10 -18.58
CA ARG A 216 -14.22 3.07 -19.32
C ARG A 216 -13.31 3.90 -18.40
N ASP A 217 -13.79 4.28 -17.21
CA ASP A 217 -13.00 5.00 -16.21
C ASP A 217 -11.91 4.10 -15.60
N ASN A 218 -12.18 2.80 -15.45
CA ASN A 218 -11.17 1.80 -15.12
C ASN A 218 -10.09 1.67 -16.21
N LEU A 219 -10.41 1.96 -17.48
CA LEU A 219 -9.42 2.14 -18.54
C LEU A 219 -8.74 3.54 -18.47
N CYS A 220 -9.48 4.59 -18.10
CA CYS A 220 -8.99 5.98 -18.12
C CYS A 220 -8.14 6.38 -16.91
N PHE A 221 -8.05 5.56 -15.85
CA PHE A 221 -7.07 5.80 -14.78
C PHE A 221 -5.65 5.31 -15.15
N TRP A 222 -5.50 4.51 -16.21
CA TRP A 222 -4.21 3.97 -16.66
C TRP A 222 -3.68 4.55 -17.98
N VAL A 223 -4.48 5.31 -18.74
CA VAL A 223 -4.10 5.71 -20.12
C VAL A 223 -3.68 7.18 -20.25
N GLN A 224 -3.67 7.97 -19.17
CA GLN A 224 -3.02 9.31 -19.17
C GLN A 224 -1.64 9.33 -18.52
N ILE A 225 -0.95 8.19 -18.53
CA ILE A 225 0.51 8.08 -18.37
C ILE A 225 1.06 7.42 -19.65
N GLN A 226 0.89 8.07 -20.80
CA GLN A 226 1.79 7.87 -21.92
C GLN A 226 2.76 9.07 -21.91
N GLY A 227 4.03 8.94 -21.54
CA GLY A 227 4.86 7.75 -21.41
C GLY A 227 5.63 7.67 -20.10
N CYS A 228 5.49 6.54 -19.42
CA CYS A 228 6.57 5.80 -18.79
C CYS A 228 6.13 4.32 -18.78
N PRO A 229 6.76 3.41 -19.55
CA PRO A 229 6.58 1.99 -19.32
C PRO A 229 7.24 1.65 -17.97
N GLY A 230 6.46 1.15 -17.01
CA GLY A 230 6.94 0.72 -15.69
C GLY A 230 6.97 1.85 -14.65
N LEU A 231 6.11 1.74 -13.63
CA LEU A 231 6.09 2.64 -12.47
C LEU A 231 7.34 2.51 -11.56
N PHE A 232 8.27 1.61 -11.91
CA PHE A 232 9.59 1.46 -11.30
C PHE A 232 10.77 1.71 -12.26
N ASN A 233 10.54 1.91 -13.56
CA ASN A 233 11.63 2.02 -14.54
C ASN A 233 12.47 3.31 -14.41
N ALA A 234 11.96 4.32 -13.69
CA ALA A 234 12.75 5.51 -13.37
C ALA A 234 13.83 5.26 -12.30
N PHE A 235 13.76 4.12 -11.59
CA PHE A 235 14.76 3.73 -10.58
C PHE A 235 16.02 3.13 -11.23
N GLN A 236 15.89 2.53 -12.43
CA GLN A 236 16.95 1.83 -13.17
C GLN A 236 18.13 2.74 -13.58
N LEU A 237 17.89 4.05 -13.69
CA LEU A 237 18.88 5.03 -14.17
C LEU A 237 19.59 5.80 -13.05
N TRP A 238 19.21 5.61 -11.77
CA TRP A 238 19.75 6.46 -10.68
C TRP A 238 20.60 5.71 -9.64
N ALA A 239 20.54 4.37 -9.59
CA ALA A 239 21.40 3.58 -8.71
C ALA A 239 22.83 3.32 -9.27
N CYS A 240 23.08 3.71 -10.52
CA CYS A 240 24.39 3.59 -11.17
C CYS A 240 25.28 4.80 -10.83
N GLU A 241 25.92 4.82 -9.66
CA GLU A 241 27.23 5.46 -9.39
C GLU A 241 27.58 5.37 -7.90
N LEU A 242 27.90 4.15 -7.44
CA LEU A 242 28.78 3.91 -6.28
C LEU A 242 29.63 2.67 -6.52
#